data_AF-A0A521YTQ2-F1
#
_entry.id   AF-A0A521YTQ2-F1
#
_cell.length_a   1.000
_cell.length_b   1.000
_cell.length_c   1.000
_cell.angle_alpha   90.00
_cell.angle_beta   90.00
_cell.angle_gamma   90.00
#
_symmetry.space_group_name_H-M   'P 1'
#
loop_
_entity.id
_entity.type
_entity.pdbx_description
1 polymer ?
#
loop_
_entity_poly.entity_id
_entity_poly.type
_entity_poly.pdbx_seq_one_letter_code
_entity_poly.pdbx_strand_id
1 'polypeptide(L)'
;MSPTAIIKKNSKLTPVANQGGEKITACFPDWFDRAKRYKVMNASRISENLDFSGDDLNFFARVLYAESSGTVRCPDAGTRLEEKLAIIHVTYFRINRKGYPNSRYIASNFTDVCKAPGQFETVFASNAKFDNSGTTLCNKLNEADCANLNESLHAIKSFIENGPNFNKYPYDTFLQGQGRKGWTRIGGTDFKLFDGNKEAMQKEMGE
;
A
#
# COMPACT_ATOMS: atom_id res chain seq x y z
N MET A 1 22.92 16.67 20.86
CA MET A 1 22.92 15.21 21.13
C MET A 1 21.48 14.80 21.38
N SER A 2 20.86 14.06 20.46
CA SER A 2 19.50 13.55 20.67
C SER A 2 19.57 12.28 21.54
N PRO A 3 18.70 12.12 22.54
CA PRO A 3 18.72 10.91 23.36
C PRO A 3 18.23 9.70 22.55
N THR A 4 19.07 8.66 22.49
CA THR A 4 18.72 7.36 21.88
C THR A 4 18.19 6.43 22.98
N ALA A 5 16.93 6.01 22.88
CA ALA A 5 16.38 4.96 23.73
C ALA A 5 16.70 3.59 23.12
N ILE A 6 17.51 2.77 23.82
CA ILE A 6 17.81 1.39 23.43
C ILE A 6 16.87 0.47 24.20
N ILE A 7 15.87 -0.12 23.54
CA ILE A 7 14.96 -1.10 24.17
C ILE A 7 15.49 -2.50 23.88
N LYS A 8 15.89 -3.24 24.93
CA LYS A 8 16.39 -4.62 24.83
C LYS A 8 15.23 -5.61 24.72
N LYS A 9 15.40 -6.63 23.87
CA LYS A 9 14.39 -7.63 23.43
C LYS A 9 13.65 -8.40 24.55
N ASN A 10 14.18 -8.43 25.78
CA ASN A 10 13.64 -9.26 26.88
C ASN A 10 13.14 -8.45 28.09
N SER A 11 12.98 -7.14 27.96
CA SER A 11 12.48 -6.30 29.05
C SER A 11 10.96 -6.44 29.18
N LYS A 12 10.46 -7.04 30.26
CA LYS A 12 9.04 -6.93 30.66
C LYS A 12 8.74 -5.46 30.93
N LEU A 13 7.89 -4.86 30.11
CA LEU A 13 7.41 -3.50 30.32
C LEU A 13 6.41 -3.51 31.48
N THR A 14 6.81 -2.97 32.62
CA THR A 14 5.92 -2.75 33.76
C THR A 14 5.18 -1.43 33.53
N PRO A 15 3.83 -1.38 33.51
CA PRO A 15 3.11 -0.13 33.46
C PRO A 15 3.36 0.63 34.76
N VAL A 16 4.10 1.72 34.71
CA VAL A 16 4.24 2.60 35.87
C VAL A 16 3.03 3.53 35.87
N ALA A 17 2.21 3.39 36.91
CA ALA A 17 1.10 4.30 37.21
C ALA A 17 1.66 5.69 37.57
N ASN A 18 1.98 6.50 36.56
CA ASN A 18 2.23 7.94 36.65
C ASN A 18 2.15 8.52 35.22
N GLN A 19 0.96 9.02 34.84
CA GLN A 19 0.73 9.66 33.56
C GLN A 19 1.26 11.11 33.57
N GLY A 20 2.57 11.24 33.42
CA GLY A 20 3.24 12.49 33.00
C GLY A 20 4.17 12.27 31.81
N GLY A 21 4.19 11.06 31.24
CA GLY A 21 4.99 10.72 30.07
C GLY A 21 4.26 11.12 28.79
N GLU A 22 4.95 11.82 27.91
CA GLU A 22 4.48 12.07 26.56
C GLU A 22 4.23 10.72 25.87
N LYS A 23 3.02 10.52 25.33
CA LYS A 23 2.68 9.32 24.56
C LYS A 23 3.48 9.39 23.25
N ILE A 24 4.66 8.77 23.22
CA ILE A 24 5.46 8.67 22.00
C ILE A 24 4.79 7.65 21.08
N THR A 25 4.07 8.15 20.08
CA THR A 25 3.58 7.32 18.98
C THR A 25 4.71 7.13 17.99
N ALA A 26 5.38 5.97 18.01
CA ALA A 26 6.46 5.67 17.10
C ALA A 26 5.91 5.03 15.81
N CYS A 27 5.83 5.82 14.74
CA CYS A 27 5.53 5.32 13.40
C CYS A 27 6.84 4.91 12.74
N PHE A 28 6.97 3.64 12.36
CA PHE A 28 8.14 3.13 11.65
C PHE A 28 7.73 2.78 10.21
N PRO A 29 7.99 3.66 9.22
CA PRO A 29 7.65 3.40 7.83
C PRO A 29 8.51 2.29 7.20
N ASP A 30 9.61 1.91 7.84
CA ASP A 30 10.53 0.87 7.40
C ASP A 30 10.22 -0.49 8.05
N TRP A 31 9.02 -0.99 7.82
CA TRP A 31 8.53 -2.24 8.44
C TRP A 31 8.98 -3.50 7.68
N PHE A 32 9.22 -3.36 6.38
CA PHE A 32 9.88 -4.39 5.59
C PHE A 32 11.39 -4.21 5.70
N ASP A 33 12.08 -5.29 6.02
CA ASP A 33 13.53 -5.30 6.14
C ASP A 33 14.15 -5.08 4.76
N ARG A 34 14.89 -3.97 4.62
CA ARG A 34 15.50 -3.55 3.36
C ARG A 34 16.47 -4.59 2.80
N ALA A 35 17.07 -5.41 3.67
CA ALA A 35 17.98 -6.49 3.26
C ALA A 35 17.26 -7.77 2.80
N LYS A 36 15.93 -7.86 2.99
CA LYS A 36 15.14 -9.04 2.61
C LYS A 36 14.47 -8.88 1.25
N ARG A 37 14.25 -10.03 0.62
CA ARG A 37 13.43 -10.18 -0.58
C ARG A 37 12.13 -10.88 -0.19
N TYR A 38 11.02 -10.40 -0.72
CA TYR A 38 9.67 -10.84 -0.40
C TYR A 38 9.02 -11.38 -1.66
N LYS A 39 8.42 -12.57 -1.57
CA LYS A 39 7.65 -13.17 -2.66
C LYS A 39 6.18 -13.17 -2.30
N VAL A 40 5.34 -12.86 -3.27
CA VAL A 40 3.89 -12.96 -3.12
C VAL A 40 3.51 -14.44 -3.21
N MET A 41 2.83 -14.93 -2.18
CA MET A 41 2.29 -16.29 -2.16
C MET A 41 1.24 -16.44 -3.26
N ASN A 42 1.09 -17.65 -3.82
CA ASN A 42 0.11 -17.94 -4.87
C ASN A 42 0.15 -16.94 -6.05
N ALA A 43 1.33 -16.40 -6.35
CA ALA A 43 1.51 -15.48 -7.47
C ALA A 43 1.08 -16.15 -8.78
N SER A 44 0.45 -15.37 -9.66
CA SER A 44 0.15 -15.82 -11.01
C SER A 44 1.42 -16.11 -11.80
N ARG A 45 1.29 -16.89 -12.87
CA ARG A 45 2.43 -17.29 -13.72
C ARG A 45 3.27 -16.12 -14.24
N ILE A 46 2.64 -14.98 -14.53
CA ILE A 46 3.35 -13.79 -15.05
C ILE A 46 4.24 -13.13 -13.96
N SER A 47 3.92 -13.41 -12.70
CA SER A 47 4.53 -12.78 -11.53
C SER A 47 5.24 -13.78 -10.60
N GLU A 48 5.27 -15.07 -10.93
CA GLU A 48 5.77 -16.15 -10.06
C GLU A 48 7.27 -16.01 -9.70
N ASN A 49 8.03 -15.36 -10.58
CA ASN A 49 9.46 -15.11 -10.41
C ASN A 49 9.77 -13.73 -9.84
N LEU A 50 8.75 -12.93 -9.53
CA LEU A 50 8.94 -11.62 -8.93
C LEU A 50 9.32 -11.75 -7.46
N ASP A 51 10.29 -10.95 -7.07
CA ASP A 51 10.65 -10.71 -5.69
C ASP A 51 10.83 -9.21 -5.44
N PHE A 52 10.31 -8.75 -4.32
CA PHE A 52 10.26 -7.33 -3.96
C PHE A 52 11.25 -7.06 -2.83
N SER A 53 12.03 -5.97 -2.92
CA SER A 53 12.89 -5.56 -1.80
C SER A 53 12.06 -4.96 -0.68
N GLY A 54 12.61 -4.93 0.54
CA GLY A 54 11.98 -4.14 1.61
C GLY A 54 11.82 -2.67 1.24
N ASP A 55 12.77 -2.08 0.51
CA ASP A 55 12.65 -0.70 0.02
C ASP A 55 11.46 -0.51 -0.92
N ASP A 56 11.22 -1.44 -1.84
CA ASP A 56 10.08 -1.40 -2.76
C ASP A 56 8.74 -1.42 -2.00
N LEU A 57 8.63 -2.31 -1.02
CA LEU A 57 7.43 -2.47 -0.21
C LEU A 57 7.21 -1.32 0.77
N ASN A 58 8.26 -0.76 1.37
CA ASN A 58 8.17 0.42 2.24
C ASN A 58 7.79 1.67 1.42
N PHE A 59 8.35 1.84 0.22
CA PHE A 59 7.94 2.89 -0.70
C PHE A 59 6.47 2.74 -1.06
N PHE A 60 6.05 1.53 -1.47
CA PHE A 60 4.67 1.26 -1.83
C PHE A 60 3.70 1.46 -0.66
N ALA A 61 4.08 1.12 0.57
CA ALA A 61 3.26 1.37 1.76
C ALA A 61 2.93 2.86 1.96
N ARG A 62 3.90 3.73 1.70
CA ARG A 62 3.71 5.19 1.77
C ARG A 62 2.79 5.70 0.66
N VAL A 63 2.94 5.17 -0.56
CA VAL A 63 2.02 5.49 -1.66
C VAL A 63 0.61 5.01 -1.34
N LEU A 64 0.45 3.76 -0.88
CA LEU A 64 -0.84 3.20 -0.49
C LEU A 64 -1.49 4.00 0.64
N TYR A 65 -0.71 4.41 1.65
CA TYR A 65 -1.17 5.34 2.67
C TYR A 65 -1.64 6.66 2.03
N ALA A 66 -0.87 7.26 1.13
CA ALA A 66 -1.24 8.52 0.49
C ALA A 66 -2.53 8.43 -0.34
N GLU A 67 -2.70 7.35 -1.11
CA GLU A 67 -3.82 7.14 -2.05
C GLU A 67 -5.11 6.63 -1.39
N SER A 68 -5.01 5.87 -0.29
CA SER A 68 -6.18 5.30 0.38
C SER A 68 -6.84 6.25 1.37
N SER A 69 -8.11 5.97 1.71
CA SER A 69 -8.84 6.73 2.71
C SER A 69 -8.28 6.48 4.11
N GLY A 70 -8.13 7.57 4.86
CA GLY A 70 -7.88 7.50 6.30
C GLY A 70 -9.19 7.41 7.08
N THR A 71 -9.07 7.16 8.39
CA THR A 71 -10.17 7.10 9.38
C THR A 71 -11.20 8.22 9.28
N VAL A 72 -10.78 9.46 8.98
CA VAL A 72 -11.70 10.61 8.86
C VAL A 72 -12.67 10.46 7.69
N ARG A 73 -12.18 10.00 6.53
CA ARG A 73 -12.99 9.88 5.30
C ARG A 73 -13.75 8.56 5.23
N CYS A 74 -13.20 7.51 5.82
CA CYS A 74 -13.80 6.18 5.89
C CYS A 74 -13.63 5.64 7.32
N PRO A 75 -14.60 5.84 8.23
CA PRO A 75 -14.47 5.43 9.63
C PRO A 75 -14.44 3.92 9.86
N ASP A 76 -15.05 3.13 8.97
CA ASP A 76 -15.07 1.68 9.06
C ASP A 76 -13.72 1.05 8.68
N ALA A 77 -13.13 0.28 9.60
CA ALA A 77 -11.83 -0.34 9.40
C ALA A 77 -11.84 -1.46 8.36
N GLY A 78 -12.94 -2.21 8.27
CA GLY A 78 -13.09 -3.27 7.27
C GLY A 78 -13.06 -2.70 5.85
N THR A 79 -13.86 -1.67 5.61
CA THR A 79 -13.93 -0.97 4.32
C THR A 79 -12.59 -0.33 3.95
N ARG A 80 -11.86 0.26 4.92
CA ARG A 80 -10.50 0.79 4.68
C ARG A 80 -9.51 -0.31 4.29
N LEU A 81 -9.59 -1.48 4.91
CA LEU A 81 -8.76 -2.63 4.55
C LEU A 81 -9.10 -3.12 3.13
N GLU A 82 -10.38 -3.24 2.79
CA GLU A 82 -10.81 -3.64 1.46
C GLU A 82 -10.38 -2.67 0.37
N GLU A 83 -10.49 -1.35 0.61
CA GLU A 83 -10.00 -0.31 -0.30
C GLU A 83 -8.48 -0.47 -0.53
N LYS A 84 -7.70 -0.64 0.55
CA LYS A 84 -6.25 -0.82 0.47
C LYS A 84 -5.90 -2.08 -0.32
N LEU A 85 -6.56 -3.21 -0.03
CA LEU A 85 -6.35 -4.45 -0.78
C LEU A 85 -6.71 -4.26 -2.25
N ALA A 86 -7.82 -3.62 -2.60
CA ALA A 86 -8.19 -3.36 -3.99
C ALA A 86 -7.12 -2.52 -4.73
N ILE A 87 -6.57 -1.48 -4.10
CA ILE A 87 -5.46 -0.69 -4.66
C ILE A 87 -4.21 -1.55 -4.86
N ILE A 88 -3.88 -2.42 -3.90
CA ILE A 88 -2.75 -3.36 -4.02
C ILE A 88 -2.94 -4.29 -5.22
N HIS A 89 -4.15 -4.84 -5.41
CA HIS A 89 -4.44 -5.74 -6.53
C HIS A 89 -4.34 -5.04 -7.87
N VAL A 90 -4.87 -3.81 -8.00
CA VAL A 90 -4.69 -3.00 -9.21
C VAL A 90 -3.21 -2.76 -9.50
N THR A 91 -2.45 -2.39 -8.47
CA THR A 91 -1.02 -2.07 -8.62
C THR A 91 -0.23 -3.31 -9.02
N TYR A 92 -0.49 -4.46 -8.38
CA TYR A 92 0.13 -5.73 -8.71
C TYR A 92 -0.26 -6.23 -10.11
N PHE A 93 -1.52 -6.07 -10.51
CA PHE A 93 -2.00 -6.39 -11.85
C PHE A 93 -1.22 -5.62 -12.93
N ARG A 94 -0.66 -4.45 -12.64
CA ARG A 94 0.10 -3.67 -13.63
C ARG A 94 1.55 -4.14 -13.81
N ILE A 95 2.08 -4.98 -12.92
CA ILE A 95 3.46 -5.46 -12.98
C ILE A 95 3.63 -6.48 -14.11
N ASN A 96 4.77 -6.44 -14.82
CA ASN A 96 5.12 -7.28 -15.95
C ASN A 96 4.11 -7.29 -17.11
N ARG A 97 3.20 -6.30 -17.16
CA ARG A 97 2.21 -6.15 -18.22
C ARG A 97 2.55 -5.00 -19.15
N LYS A 98 2.34 -5.24 -20.45
CA LYS A 98 2.31 -4.19 -21.47
C LYS A 98 1.00 -3.44 -21.41
N GLY A 99 1.01 -2.18 -21.86
CA GLY A 99 -0.19 -1.33 -21.87
C GLY A 99 -0.32 -0.45 -20.63
N TYR A 100 0.65 -0.53 -19.71
CA TYR A 100 0.73 0.33 -18.54
C TYR A 100 2.09 1.05 -18.45
N PRO A 101 2.14 2.37 -18.17
CA PRO A 101 1.06 3.33 -18.43
C PRO A 101 0.83 3.50 -19.95
N ASN A 102 1.70 2.93 -20.79
CA ASN A 102 1.58 2.90 -22.24
C ASN A 102 2.14 1.57 -22.78
N SER A 103 2.06 1.35 -24.10
CA SER A 103 2.46 0.08 -24.72
C SER A 103 3.97 -0.21 -24.70
N ARG A 104 4.81 0.78 -24.38
CA ARG A 104 6.28 0.67 -24.41
C ARG A 104 6.92 0.54 -23.03
N TYR A 105 6.16 0.76 -21.96
CA TYR A 105 6.63 0.63 -20.59
C TYR A 105 6.19 -0.71 -20.01
N ILE A 106 7.06 -1.31 -19.20
CA ILE A 106 6.76 -2.52 -18.44
C ILE A 106 7.33 -2.28 -17.04
N ALA A 107 6.44 -2.16 -16.06
CA ALA A 107 6.84 -2.08 -14.66
C ALA A 107 7.34 -3.44 -14.17
N SER A 108 8.42 -3.48 -13.40
CA SER A 108 8.97 -4.72 -12.85
C SER A 108 8.69 -4.91 -11.35
N ASN A 109 8.29 -3.85 -10.67
CA ASN A 109 8.06 -3.81 -9.23
C ASN A 109 7.00 -2.75 -8.86
N PHE A 110 6.63 -2.65 -7.58
CA PHE A 110 5.60 -1.68 -7.15
C PHE A 110 6.06 -0.24 -7.35
N THR A 111 7.33 0.07 -7.09
CA THR A 111 7.92 1.39 -7.28
C THR A 111 7.82 1.83 -8.73
N ASP A 112 8.09 0.96 -9.70
CA ASP A 112 7.96 1.24 -11.13
C ASP A 112 6.50 1.52 -11.51
N VAL A 113 5.54 0.82 -10.91
CA VAL A 113 4.12 1.11 -11.13
C VAL A 113 3.76 2.49 -10.56
N CYS A 114 4.18 2.77 -9.33
CA CYS A 114 3.88 4.03 -8.66
C CYS A 114 4.56 5.25 -9.30
N LYS A 115 5.77 5.07 -9.84
CA LYS A 115 6.53 6.10 -10.57
C LYS A 115 6.24 6.11 -12.07
N ALA A 116 5.22 5.40 -12.54
CA ALA A 116 4.76 5.53 -13.91
C ALA A 116 4.11 6.91 -14.10
N PRO A 117 4.50 7.70 -15.12
CA PRO A 117 3.98 9.05 -15.33
C PRO A 117 2.44 9.10 -15.41
N GLY A 118 1.85 10.03 -14.65
CA GLY A 118 0.41 10.30 -14.65
C GLY A 118 -0.46 9.25 -13.94
N GLN A 119 0.15 8.36 -13.14
CA GLN A 119 -0.57 7.25 -12.51
C GLN A 119 -0.89 7.48 -11.04
N PHE A 120 0.07 8.03 -10.28
CA PHE A 120 -0.08 8.32 -8.87
C PHE A 120 0.32 9.78 -8.64
N GLU A 121 -0.67 10.67 -8.62
CA GLU A 121 -0.40 12.11 -8.41
C GLU A 121 0.36 12.36 -7.11
N THR A 122 0.11 11.53 -6.08
CA THR A 122 0.78 11.59 -4.78
C THR A 122 2.30 11.41 -4.84
N VAL A 123 2.82 10.79 -5.91
CA VAL A 123 4.26 10.52 -6.09
C VAL A 123 4.96 11.67 -6.84
N PHE A 124 4.24 12.40 -7.70
CA PHE A 124 4.82 13.43 -8.57
C PHE A 124 4.54 14.87 -8.12
N ALA A 125 3.40 15.10 -7.48
CA ALA A 125 3.08 16.37 -6.85
C ALA A 125 3.53 16.36 -5.39
N SER A 126 3.92 17.52 -4.85
CA SER A 126 4.14 17.61 -3.39
C SER A 126 2.85 17.20 -2.68
N ASN A 127 2.95 16.18 -1.84
CA ASN A 127 1.84 15.59 -1.15
C ASN A 127 2.25 15.38 0.30
N ALA A 128 1.71 16.19 1.21
CA ALA A 128 2.08 16.16 2.62
C ALA A 128 1.93 14.76 3.26
N LYS A 129 0.96 13.96 2.83
CA LYS A 129 0.72 12.61 3.34
C LYS A 129 1.85 11.65 2.93
N PHE A 130 2.24 11.70 1.66
CA PHE A 130 3.39 10.95 1.16
C PHE A 130 4.73 11.46 1.71
N ASP A 131 4.95 12.78 1.69
CA ASP A 131 6.21 13.42 2.09
C ASP A 131 6.49 13.21 3.59
N ASN A 132 5.49 13.43 4.46
CA ASN A 132 5.65 13.30 5.91
C ASN A 132 5.72 11.85 6.40
N SER A 133 5.32 10.87 5.58
CA SER A 133 5.44 9.45 5.93
C SER A 133 6.83 8.86 5.65
N GLY A 134 7.77 9.65 5.11
CA GLY A 134 9.16 9.23 4.94
C GLY A 134 9.89 9.05 6.27
N THR A 135 10.91 8.18 6.30
CA THR A 135 11.69 7.81 7.50
C THR A 135 12.18 9.01 8.33
N THR A 136 12.49 10.14 7.69
CA THR A 136 13.00 11.34 8.36
C THR A 136 11.92 12.21 9.02
N LEU A 137 10.66 12.07 8.60
CA LEU A 137 9.55 12.92 9.02
C LEU A 137 8.40 12.13 9.67
N CYS A 138 8.44 10.80 9.63
CA CYS A 138 7.36 9.94 10.13
C CYS A 138 7.11 10.11 11.64
N ASN A 139 8.11 10.55 12.39
CA ASN A 139 8.00 10.90 13.81
C ASN A 139 7.12 12.13 14.07
N LYS A 140 6.78 12.89 13.02
CA LYS A 140 5.87 14.05 13.09
C LYS A 140 4.42 13.68 12.74
N LEU A 141 4.14 12.44 12.35
CA LEU A 141 2.78 11.99 12.12
C LEU A 141 2.01 11.96 13.44
N ASN A 142 0.77 12.46 13.42
CA ASN A 142 -0.13 12.29 14.55
C ASN A 142 -0.57 10.82 14.69
N GLU A 143 -1.24 10.49 15.80
CA GLU A 143 -1.67 9.12 16.09
C GLU A 143 -2.58 8.52 15.00
N ALA A 144 -3.50 9.31 14.44
CA ALA A 144 -4.42 8.84 13.41
C ALA A 144 -3.68 8.54 12.09
N ASP A 145 -2.75 9.40 11.69
CA ASP A 145 -1.93 9.19 10.51
C ASP A 145 -0.98 8.00 10.66
N CYS A 146 -0.44 7.80 11.86
CA CYS A 146 0.33 6.62 12.21
C CYS A 146 -0.49 5.33 12.03
N ALA A 147 -1.70 5.31 12.57
CA ALA A 147 -2.60 4.18 12.47
C ALA A 147 -2.95 3.88 11.01
N ASN A 148 -3.27 4.91 10.22
CA ASN A 148 -3.56 4.79 8.80
C ASN A 148 -2.37 4.24 8.00
N LEU A 149 -1.13 4.67 8.30
CA LEU A 149 0.08 4.12 7.67
C LEU A 149 0.32 2.66 8.07
N ASN A 150 0.12 2.31 9.33
CA ASN A 150 0.23 0.93 9.82
C ASN A 150 -0.81 0.01 9.16
N GLU A 151 -2.03 0.50 8.90
CA GLU A 151 -3.03 -0.24 8.12
C GLU A 151 -2.54 -0.55 6.71
N SER A 152 -1.88 0.40 6.04
CA SER A 152 -1.28 0.18 4.70
C SER A 152 -0.19 -0.87 4.73
N LEU A 153 0.71 -0.80 5.71
CA LEU A 153 1.75 -1.80 5.91
C LEU A 153 1.17 -3.20 6.19
N HIS A 154 0.13 -3.27 7.02
CA HIS A 154 -0.57 -4.52 7.33
C HIS A 154 -1.27 -5.11 6.09
N ALA A 155 -1.93 -4.28 5.28
CA ALA A 155 -2.56 -4.71 4.03
C ALA A 155 -1.54 -5.31 3.05
N ILE A 156 -0.35 -4.71 2.92
CA ILE A 156 0.72 -5.25 2.07
C ILE A 156 1.24 -6.58 2.61
N LYS A 157 1.45 -6.72 3.92
CA LYS A 157 1.85 -8.01 4.52
C LYS A 157 0.81 -9.09 4.26
N SER A 158 -0.46 -8.77 4.48
CA SER A 158 -1.58 -9.67 4.22
C SER A 158 -1.62 -10.07 2.73
N PHE A 159 -1.40 -9.14 1.81
CA PHE A 159 -1.32 -9.46 0.38
C PHE A 159 -0.15 -10.37 0.04
N ILE A 160 1.03 -10.12 0.58
CA ILE A 160 2.22 -10.97 0.36
C ILE A 160 1.97 -12.40 0.87
N GLU A 161 1.35 -12.54 2.04
CA GLU A 161 1.09 -13.83 2.69
C GLU A 161 -0.03 -14.64 2.03
N ASN A 162 -1.10 -13.97 1.57
CA ASN A 162 -2.28 -14.64 1.02
C ASN A 162 -2.26 -14.75 -0.51
N GLY A 163 -1.56 -13.83 -1.18
CA GLY A 163 -1.54 -13.73 -2.63
C GLY A 163 -2.66 -12.88 -3.22
N PRO A 164 -2.68 -12.76 -4.56
CA PRO A 164 -3.73 -12.05 -5.26
C PRO A 164 -5.07 -12.81 -5.24
N ASN A 165 -6.16 -12.07 -5.05
CA ASN A 165 -7.54 -12.51 -5.15
C ASN A 165 -8.29 -11.65 -6.18
N PHE A 166 -8.04 -11.95 -7.46
CA PHE A 166 -8.67 -11.21 -8.56
C PHE A 166 -10.17 -11.48 -8.68
N ASN A 167 -10.68 -12.60 -8.17
CA ASN A 167 -12.12 -12.86 -8.08
C ASN A 167 -12.83 -11.81 -7.20
N LYS A 168 -12.20 -11.41 -6.09
CA LYS A 168 -12.74 -10.35 -5.21
C LYS A 168 -12.40 -8.94 -5.71
N TYR A 169 -11.21 -8.75 -6.28
CA TYR A 169 -10.72 -7.43 -6.72
C TYR A 169 -10.40 -7.42 -8.23
N PRO A 170 -11.41 -7.59 -9.10
CA PRO A 170 -11.22 -7.68 -10.55
C PRO A 170 -11.09 -6.29 -11.16
N TYR A 171 -10.03 -5.55 -10.84
CA TYR A 171 -9.85 -4.16 -11.26
C TYR A 171 -8.47 -3.92 -11.88
N ASP A 172 -8.40 -3.06 -12.89
CA ASP A 172 -7.14 -2.63 -13.54
C ASP A 172 -6.84 -1.13 -13.30
N THR A 173 -7.81 -0.40 -12.76
CA THR A 173 -7.70 1.01 -12.47
C THR A 173 -8.48 1.44 -11.24
N PHE A 174 -8.06 2.55 -10.66
CA PHE A 174 -8.76 3.23 -9.59
C PHE A 174 -8.59 4.75 -9.73
N LEU A 175 -9.54 5.50 -9.19
CA LEU A 175 -9.53 6.96 -9.13
C LEU A 175 -10.11 7.42 -7.80
N GLN A 176 -9.79 8.66 -7.38
CA GLN A 176 -10.45 9.28 -6.24
C GLN A 176 -11.97 9.19 -6.39
N GLY A 177 -12.66 8.68 -5.37
CA GLY A 177 -14.07 8.33 -5.46
C GLY A 177 -14.98 9.54 -5.65
N GLN A 178 -15.66 9.59 -6.81
CA GLN A 178 -16.62 10.63 -7.20
C GLN A 178 -17.99 10.04 -7.56
N GLY A 179 -18.18 8.71 -7.43
CA GLY A 179 -19.46 8.05 -7.74
C GLY A 179 -19.68 7.89 -9.25
N ARG A 180 -18.63 7.54 -9.99
CA ARG A 180 -18.68 7.43 -11.46
C ARG A 180 -19.57 6.27 -11.90
N LYS A 181 -20.41 6.50 -12.91
CA LYS A 181 -21.27 5.45 -13.50
C LYS A 181 -20.42 4.30 -14.05
N GLY A 182 -20.75 3.07 -13.66
CA GLY A 182 -20.04 1.86 -14.11
C GLY A 182 -18.68 1.62 -13.43
N TRP A 183 -18.44 2.28 -12.29
CA TRP A 183 -17.32 2.02 -11.39
C TRP A 183 -17.83 1.47 -10.07
N THR A 184 -17.04 0.61 -9.43
CA THR A 184 -17.34 0.09 -8.09
C THR A 184 -16.67 0.96 -7.05
N ARG A 185 -17.43 1.46 -6.07
CA ARG A 185 -16.85 2.25 -4.98
C ARG A 185 -16.52 1.37 -3.78
N ILE A 186 -15.30 1.48 -3.28
CA ILE A 186 -14.85 0.88 -2.02
C ILE A 186 -14.17 1.98 -1.21
N GLY A 187 -14.73 2.30 -0.03
CA GLY A 187 -14.28 3.44 0.77
C GLY A 187 -14.37 4.77 0.01
N GLY A 188 -13.24 5.46 -0.13
CA GLY A 188 -13.11 6.74 -0.81
C GLY A 188 -12.58 6.65 -2.24
N THR A 189 -12.52 5.45 -2.81
CA THR A 189 -11.92 5.17 -4.12
C THR A 189 -12.92 4.48 -5.04
N ASP A 190 -12.96 4.89 -6.31
CA ASP A 190 -13.74 4.24 -7.37
C ASP A 190 -12.80 3.31 -8.16
N PHE A 191 -13.22 2.09 -8.46
CA PHE A 191 -12.47 1.05 -9.17
C PHE A 191 -13.17 0.59 -10.44
N LYS A 192 -12.41 0.16 -11.44
CA LYS A 192 -12.94 -0.39 -12.69
C LYS A 192 -12.00 -1.41 -13.31
N LEU A 193 -12.59 -2.28 -14.14
CA LEU A 193 -11.90 -3.09 -15.14
C LEU A 193 -12.33 -2.61 -16.53
N PHE A 194 -11.39 -2.18 -17.35
CA PHE A 194 -11.69 -1.85 -18.73
C PHE A 194 -11.78 -3.09 -19.62
N ASP A 195 -12.60 -3.01 -20.67
CA ASP A 195 -12.86 -4.13 -21.58
C ASP A 195 -11.57 -4.69 -22.20
N GLY A 196 -10.61 -3.81 -22.53
CA GLY A 196 -9.32 -4.20 -23.11
C GLY A 196 -8.45 -5.07 -22.19
N ASN A 197 -8.73 -5.13 -20.88
CA ASN A 197 -7.98 -5.92 -19.92
C ASN A 197 -8.77 -7.12 -19.35
N LYS A 198 -10.01 -7.35 -19.79
CA LYS A 198 -10.86 -8.45 -19.30
C LYS A 198 -10.22 -9.82 -19.50
N GLU A 199 -9.73 -10.09 -20.72
CA GLU A 199 -9.10 -11.39 -21.02
C GLU A 199 -7.83 -11.60 -20.18
N ALA A 200 -7.04 -10.55 -19.97
CA ALA A 200 -5.86 -10.63 -19.12
C ALA A 200 -6.23 -10.86 -17.64
N MET A 201 -7.33 -10.29 -17.17
CA MET A 201 -7.85 -10.50 -15.81
C MET A 201 -8.37 -11.93 -15.62
N GLN A 202 -9.11 -12.48 -16.60
CA GLN A 202 -9.61 -13.87 -16.54
C GLN A 202 -8.48 -14.89 -16.43
N LYS A 203 -7.40 -14.70 -17.21
CA LYS A 203 -6.20 -15.55 -17.13
C LYS A 203 -5.56 -15.55 -15.73
N GLU A 204 -5.68 -14.45 -14.99
CA GLU A 204 -5.18 -14.38 -13.61
C GLU A 204 -6.11 -15.03 -12.59
N MET A 205 -7.41 -15.11 -12.90
CA MET A 205 -8.41 -15.80 -12.08
C MET A 205 -8.33 -17.33 -12.25
N GLY A 206 -7.62 -17.81 -13.27
CA GLY A 206 -7.53 -19.23 -13.59
C GLY A 206 -8.66 -19.74 -14.49
N GLU A 207 -9.34 -18.82 -15.20
CA GLU A 207 -10.36 -19.10 -16.23
C GLU A 207 -9.75 -19.03 -17.64
#